data_AF-A0AB35ZJJ7-F1
#
_entry.id   AF-A0AB35ZJJ7-F1
#
_cell.length_a   1.000
_cell.length_b   1.000
_cell.length_c   1.000
_cell.angle_alpha   90.00
_cell.angle_beta   90.00
_cell.angle_gamma   90.00
#
_symmetry.space_group_name_H-M   'P 1'
#
loop_
_entity.id
_entity.type
_entity.pdbx_description
1 polymer ?
#
loop_
_entity_poly.entity_id
_entity_poly.type
_entity_poly.pdbx_seq_one_letter_code
_entity_poly.pdbx_strand_id
1 'polypeptide(L)'
;MIDGLIRFCLDKAMTSYYAAMEEQVSIIVSIITALLTGGFIILFLDNQHVGATVIERYHFVMQPFMHRLSNYFKFLSSATTYFSITKGIKKDEAEYVFKFNDLMDKLGHYAYPCIMSGQDYPTSKFTAKQLENICNDINNVWYYWDRKHNYMIDYCSYDTRKAEQFCTLGKECLKEVFPLKYNEQAFSLNLISDVSGTFFAEIYQPIQHVPYEYEYWCKQEKYFQKTTYSIIGLCLFTLFIILLLRYFVPLCVMNILTVLCVITLVYSLYKFTKLEKLARELFR
;
A
#
# COMPACT_ATOMS: atom_id res chain seq x y z
N MET A 1 -12.52 -41.62 -65.40
CA MET A 1 -11.07 -41.75 -65.10
C MET A 1 -10.50 -40.51 -64.42
N ILE A 2 -10.80 -39.31 -64.93
CA ILE A 2 -10.38 -38.02 -64.34
C ILE A 2 -10.91 -37.83 -62.90
N ASP A 3 -12.16 -38.20 -62.65
CA ASP A 3 -12.82 -38.05 -61.34
C ASP A 3 -12.19 -38.91 -60.22
N GLY A 4 -11.73 -40.11 -60.55
CA GLY A 4 -11.05 -41.01 -59.60
C GLY A 4 -9.62 -40.55 -59.28
N LEU A 5 -8.95 -39.92 -60.24
CA LEU A 5 -7.59 -39.38 -60.09
C LEU A 5 -7.61 -38.09 -59.27
N ILE A 6 -8.62 -37.23 -59.46
CA ILE A 6 -8.87 -36.04 -58.63
C ILE A 6 -9.19 -36.45 -57.19
N ARG A 7 -10.07 -37.44 -56.97
CA ARG A 7 -10.35 -37.97 -55.62
C ARG A 7 -9.10 -38.53 -54.95
N PHE A 8 -8.30 -39.33 -55.66
CA PHE A 8 -7.07 -39.89 -55.12
C PHE A 8 -6.02 -38.82 -54.76
N CYS A 9 -5.85 -37.80 -55.61
CA CYS A 9 -4.98 -36.67 -55.31
C CYS A 9 -5.47 -35.85 -54.11
N LEU A 10 -6.78 -35.58 -54.01
CA LEU A 10 -7.37 -34.90 -52.86
C LEU A 10 -7.22 -35.70 -51.57
N ASP A 11 -7.44 -37.01 -51.63
CA ASP A 11 -7.36 -37.89 -50.46
C ASP A 11 -5.92 -37.96 -49.95
N LYS A 12 -4.94 -38.13 -50.86
CA LYS A 12 -3.50 -38.15 -50.52
C LYS A 12 -3.01 -36.79 -50.01
N ALA A 13 -3.49 -35.68 -50.57
CA ALA A 13 -3.19 -34.34 -50.09
C ALA A 13 -3.79 -34.08 -48.70
N MET A 14 -5.02 -34.53 -48.46
CA MET A 14 -5.68 -34.50 -47.14
C MET A 14 -4.90 -35.34 -46.12
N THR A 15 -4.49 -36.58 -46.45
CA THR A 15 -3.74 -37.42 -45.50
C THR A 15 -2.40 -36.80 -45.12
N SER A 16 -1.68 -36.25 -46.10
CA SER A 16 -0.42 -35.54 -45.86
C SER A 16 -0.62 -34.28 -45.01
N TYR A 17 -1.71 -33.56 -45.22
CA TYR A 17 -2.05 -32.37 -44.42
C TYR A 17 -2.40 -32.75 -42.97
N TYR A 18 -3.17 -33.82 -42.75
CA TYR A 18 -3.51 -34.29 -41.41
C TYR A 18 -2.27 -34.79 -40.63
N ALA A 19 -1.34 -35.46 -41.30
CA ALA A 19 -0.08 -35.89 -40.67
C ALA A 19 0.79 -34.70 -40.25
N ALA A 20 0.97 -33.71 -41.13
CA ALA A 20 1.69 -32.47 -40.80
C ALA A 20 0.97 -31.66 -39.69
N MET A 21 -0.36 -31.72 -39.66
CA MET A 21 -1.17 -31.07 -38.62
C MET A 21 -0.98 -31.70 -37.26
N GLU A 22 -0.94 -33.04 -37.15
CA GLU A 22 -0.68 -33.72 -35.88
C GLU A 22 0.70 -33.39 -35.31
N GLU A 23 1.73 -33.37 -36.16
CA GLU A 23 3.09 -33.04 -35.75
C GLU A 23 3.19 -31.60 -35.23
N GLN A 24 2.64 -30.64 -35.97
CA GLN A 24 2.64 -29.22 -35.56
C GLN A 24 1.81 -28.96 -34.31
N VAL A 25 0.65 -29.61 -34.18
CA VAL A 25 -0.17 -29.51 -32.97
C VAL A 25 0.57 -30.05 -31.74
N SER A 26 1.29 -31.17 -31.89
CA SER A 26 2.12 -31.72 -30.81
C SER A 26 3.19 -30.73 -30.33
N ILE A 27 3.89 -30.07 -31.27
CA ILE A 27 4.88 -29.03 -30.96
C ILE A 27 4.23 -27.84 -30.25
N ILE A 28 3.11 -27.35 -30.78
CA ILE A 28 2.36 -26.22 -30.19
C ILE A 28 1.92 -26.53 -28.76
N VAL A 29 1.33 -27.70 -28.52
CA VAL A 29 0.89 -28.13 -27.19
C VAL A 29 2.09 -28.24 -26.25
N SER A 30 3.21 -28.81 -26.71
CA SER A 30 4.44 -28.90 -25.91
C SER A 30 4.95 -27.51 -25.49
N ILE A 31 4.98 -26.54 -26.42
CA ILE A 31 5.39 -25.17 -26.12
C ILE A 31 4.46 -24.51 -25.11
N ILE A 32 3.13 -24.54 -25.33
CA ILE A 32 2.18 -23.89 -24.43
C ILE A 32 2.17 -24.54 -23.05
N THR A 33 2.26 -25.87 -22.97
CA THR A 33 2.32 -26.59 -21.69
C THR A 33 3.61 -26.27 -20.94
N ALA A 34 4.76 -26.21 -21.62
CA ALA A 34 6.03 -25.78 -21.00
C ALA A 34 5.99 -24.32 -20.51
N LEU A 35 5.34 -23.42 -21.24
CA LEU A 35 5.15 -22.02 -20.80
C LEU A 35 4.28 -21.96 -19.53
N LEU A 36 3.21 -22.75 -19.46
CA LEU A 36 2.31 -22.82 -18.30
C LEU A 36 2.98 -23.42 -17.06
N THR A 37 3.67 -24.55 -17.21
CA THR A 37 4.26 -25.28 -16.07
C THR A 37 5.60 -24.72 -15.64
N GLY A 38 6.47 -24.36 -16.58
CA GLY A 38 7.79 -23.79 -16.27
C GLY A 38 7.74 -22.27 -16.12
N GLY A 39 7.31 -21.57 -17.17
CA GLY A 39 7.41 -20.12 -17.25
C GLY A 39 6.58 -19.39 -16.20
N PHE A 40 5.27 -19.61 -16.17
CA PHE A 40 4.36 -18.87 -15.28
C PHE A 40 4.48 -19.26 -13.80
N ILE A 41 4.72 -20.53 -13.48
CA ILE A 41 4.89 -20.97 -12.09
C ILE A 41 6.12 -20.32 -11.46
N ILE A 42 7.26 -20.31 -12.17
CA ILE A 42 8.49 -19.65 -11.69
C ILE A 42 8.24 -18.15 -11.51
N LEU A 43 7.62 -17.49 -12.49
CA LEU A 43 7.26 -16.07 -12.40
C LEU A 43 6.39 -15.74 -11.18
N PHE A 44 5.43 -16.61 -10.82
CA PHE A 44 4.61 -16.39 -9.62
C PHE A 44 5.40 -16.56 -8.34
N LEU A 45 6.23 -17.61 -8.27
CA LEU A 45 7.03 -17.90 -7.10
C LEU A 45 8.03 -16.77 -6.83
N ASP A 46 8.72 -16.29 -7.86
CA ASP A 46 9.63 -15.15 -7.75
C ASP A 46 8.87 -13.85 -7.40
N ASN A 47 7.70 -13.61 -8.00
CA ASN A 47 6.87 -12.45 -7.64
C ASN A 47 6.41 -12.47 -6.18
N GLN A 48 6.07 -13.63 -5.63
CA GLN A 48 5.73 -13.77 -4.22
C GLN A 48 6.93 -13.45 -3.31
N HIS A 49 8.13 -13.91 -3.67
CA HIS A 49 9.35 -13.59 -2.91
C HIS A 49 9.69 -12.10 -2.94
N VAL A 50 9.61 -11.47 -4.12
CA VAL A 50 9.82 -10.02 -4.25
C VAL A 50 8.79 -9.26 -3.44
N GLY A 51 7.51 -9.65 -3.53
CA GLY A 51 6.44 -9.00 -2.76
C GLY A 51 6.61 -9.13 -1.26
N ALA A 52 6.91 -10.33 -0.75
CA ALA A 52 7.19 -10.56 0.67
C ALA A 52 8.33 -9.66 1.16
N THR A 53 9.42 -9.57 0.39
CA THR A 53 10.58 -8.73 0.75
C THR A 53 10.21 -7.25 0.85
N VAL A 54 9.42 -6.73 -0.10
CA VAL A 54 8.96 -5.32 -0.07
C VAL A 54 8.05 -5.07 1.11
N ILE A 55 7.11 -5.99 1.37
CA ILE A 55 6.19 -5.92 2.51
C ILE A 55 6.98 -5.91 3.83
N GLU A 56 7.95 -6.81 4.00
CA GLU A 56 8.79 -6.84 5.20
C GLU A 56 9.55 -5.53 5.43
N ARG A 57 10.16 -4.96 4.39
CA ARG A 57 10.85 -3.66 4.49
C ARG A 57 9.89 -2.52 4.84
N TYR A 58 8.71 -2.50 4.21
CA TYR A 58 7.68 -1.52 4.54
C TYR A 58 7.23 -1.65 6.00
N HIS A 59 6.98 -2.86 6.48
CA HIS A 59 6.64 -3.12 7.87
C HIS A 59 7.76 -2.73 8.83
N PHE A 60 9.02 -3.00 8.48
CA PHE A 60 10.18 -2.62 9.30
C PHE A 60 10.24 -1.11 9.56
N VAL A 61 9.95 -0.28 8.55
CA VAL A 61 9.93 1.19 8.69
C VAL A 61 8.64 1.66 9.36
N MET A 62 7.49 1.14 8.92
CA MET A 62 6.19 1.67 9.32
C MET A 62 5.70 1.18 10.68
N GLN A 63 6.11 0.00 11.15
CA GLN A 63 5.65 -0.53 12.44
C GLN A 63 6.13 0.33 13.63
N PRO A 64 7.42 0.71 13.74
CA PRO A 64 7.85 1.68 14.76
C PRO A 64 7.15 3.03 14.65
N PHE A 65 6.94 3.52 13.42
CA PHE A 65 6.21 4.76 13.20
C PHE A 65 4.76 4.68 13.70
N MET A 66 4.03 3.62 13.36
CA MET A 66 2.64 3.44 13.76
C MET A 66 2.49 3.26 15.27
N HIS A 67 3.47 2.62 15.92
CA HIS A 67 3.56 2.55 17.37
C HIS A 67 3.67 3.95 17.98
N ARG A 68 4.63 4.76 17.51
CA ARG A 68 4.80 6.15 17.97
C ARG A 68 3.58 7.02 17.67
N LEU A 69 2.96 6.87 16.50
CA LEU A 69 1.75 7.60 16.13
C LEU A 69 0.57 7.24 17.05
N SER A 70 0.39 5.96 17.34
CA SER A 70 -0.67 5.48 18.24
C SER A 70 -0.45 6.02 19.66
N ASN A 71 0.78 6.03 20.15
CA ASN A 71 1.12 6.61 21.45
C ASN A 71 1.02 8.13 21.48
N TYR A 72 1.32 8.82 20.38
CA TYR A 72 1.06 10.26 20.25
C TYR A 72 -0.44 10.56 20.42
N PHE A 73 -1.33 9.80 19.78
CA PHE A 73 -2.77 9.98 19.95
C PHE A 73 -3.21 9.75 21.40
N LYS A 74 -2.73 8.68 22.04
CA LYS A 74 -3.02 8.39 23.46
C LYS A 74 -2.52 9.51 24.37
N PHE A 75 -1.31 10.01 24.13
CA PHE A 75 -0.75 11.18 24.83
C PHE A 75 -1.66 12.39 24.68
N LEU A 76 -2.04 12.74 23.44
CA LEU A 76 -2.87 13.90 23.17
C LEU A 76 -4.25 13.77 23.81
N SER A 77 -4.91 12.61 23.66
CA SER A 77 -6.22 12.34 24.28
C SER A 77 -6.18 12.45 25.81
N SER A 78 -5.08 12.04 26.43
CA SER A 78 -4.89 12.19 27.88
C SER A 78 -4.65 13.66 28.24
N ALA A 79 -3.86 14.37 27.44
CA ALA A 79 -3.48 15.76 27.69
C ALA A 79 -4.64 16.75 27.49
N THR A 80 -5.53 16.51 26.52
CA THR A 80 -6.68 17.39 26.23
C THR A 80 -7.71 17.42 27.34
N THR A 81 -7.78 16.39 28.18
CA THR A 81 -8.69 16.34 29.33
C THR A 81 -8.49 17.50 30.33
N TYR A 82 -7.29 18.09 30.34
CA TYR A 82 -6.93 19.20 31.24
C TYR A 82 -7.00 20.58 30.57
N PHE A 83 -7.39 20.63 29.30
CA PHE A 83 -7.61 21.87 28.56
C PHE A 83 -9.04 22.37 28.78
N SER A 84 -9.21 23.68 28.94
CA SER A 84 -10.54 24.29 29.01
C SER A 84 -10.56 25.67 28.36
N ILE A 85 -11.66 25.96 27.65
CA ILE A 85 -11.95 27.28 27.11
C ILE A 85 -12.67 28.09 28.20
N THR A 86 -12.29 29.35 28.38
CA THR A 86 -12.90 30.21 29.41
C THR A 86 -14.41 30.37 29.17
N LYS A 87 -15.20 30.23 30.23
CA LYS A 87 -16.67 30.26 30.13
C LYS A 87 -17.17 31.61 29.60
N GLY A 88 -18.10 31.59 28.65
CA GLY A 88 -18.77 32.79 28.13
C GLY A 88 -18.20 33.35 26.82
N ILE A 89 -17.11 32.77 26.31
CA ILE A 89 -16.51 33.20 25.03
C ILE A 89 -17.33 32.70 23.85
N LYS A 90 -17.64 33.59 22.91
CA LYS A 90 -18.29 33.23 21.65
C LYS A 90 -17.26 32.80 20.60
N LYS A 91 -17.66 31.91 19.70
CA LYS A 91 -16.82 31.41 18.61
C LYS A 91 -16.26 32.54 17.72
N ASP A 92 -17.03 33.61 17.57
CA ASP A 92 -16.65 34.78 16.76
C ASP A 92 -15.55 35.63 17.42
N GLU A 93 -15.40 35.56 18.75
CA GLU A 93 -14.41 36.34 19.52
C GLU A 93 -13.07 35.60 19.65
N ALA A 94 -13.07 34.27 19.62
CA ALA A 94 -11.87 33.44 19.80
C ALA A 94 -11.82 32.26 18.82
N GLU A 95 -12.04 32.51 17.53
CA GLU A 95 -12.13 31.48 16.48
C GLU A 95 -10.94 30.49 16.51
N TYR A 96 -9.72 30.98 16.75
CA TYR A 96 -8.51 30.17 16.80
C TYR A 96 -8.50 29.16 17.96
N VAL A 97 -9.08 29.51 19.12
CA VAL A 97 -9.15 28.61 20.27
C VAL A 97 -10.09 27.46 20.00
N PHE A 98 -11.24 27.72 19.36
CA PHE A 98 -12.16 26.68 18.94
C PHE A 98 -11.54 25.79 17.86
N LYS A 99 -10.86 26.36 16.85
CA LYS A 99 -10.15 25.56 15.84
C LYS A 99 -9.07 24.68 16.44
N PHE A 100 -8.32 25.20 17.41
CA PHE A 100 -7.30 24.45 18.13
C PHE A 100 -7.92 23.32 18.97
N ASN A 101 -9.00 23.60 19.70
CA ASN A 101 -9.73 22.58 20.45
C ASN A 101 -10.31 21.49 19.54
N ASP A 102 -11.00 21.88 18.46
CA ASP A 102 -11.58 20.94 17.48
C ASP A 102 -10.51 20.04 16.86
N LEU A 103 -9.31 20.60 16.58
CA LEU A 103 -8.17 19.86 16.06
C LEU A 103 -7.62 18.86 17.08
N MET A 104 -7.41 19.31 18.33
CA MET A 104 -6.95 18.45 19.41
C MET A 104 -7.95 17.32 19.72
N ASP A 105 -9.25 17.63 19.73
CA ASP A 105 -10.32 16.65 19.91
C ASP A 105 -10.33 15.65 18.76
N LYS A 106 -10.26 16.11 17.51
CA LYS A 106 -10.17 15.22 16.33
C LYS A 106 -9.00 14.26 16.42
N LEU A 107 -7.81 14.75 16.77
CA LEU A 107 -6.61 13.92 16.90
C LEU A 107 -6.70 12.98 18.12
N GLY A 108 -7.24 13.45 19.24
CA GLY A 108 -7.48 12.65 20.44
C GLY A 108 -8.45 11.50 20.22
N HIS A 109 -9.47 11.66 19.36
CA HIS A 109 -10.40 10.59 19.02
C HIS A 109 -9.74 9.39 18.32
N TYR A 110 -8.60 9.58 17.63
CA TYR A 110 -7.83 8.46 17.09
C TYR A 110 -7.20 7.57 18.18
N ALA A 111 -7.13 8.04 19.43
CA ALA A 111 -6.63 7.22 20.53
C ALA A 111 -7.62 6.12 20.93
N TYR A 112 -8.94 6.36 20.79
CA TYR A 112 -9.95 5.50 21.40
C TYR A 112 -9.87 4.04 20.94
N PRO A 113 -9.71 3.73 19.63
CA PRO A 113 -9.55 2.34 19.19
C PRO A 113 -8.30 1.68 19.79
N CYS A 114 -7.20 2.43 19.91
CA CYS A 114 -5.95 1.91 20.48
C CYS A 114 -6.04 1.70 22.01
N ILE A 115 -6.76 2.57 22.72
CA ILE A 115 -7.00 2.44 24.16
C ILE A 115 -7.90 1.23 24.42
N MET A 116 -8.99 1.10 23.68
CA MET A 116 -9.96 0.01 23.89
C MET A 116 -9.42 -1.36 23.50
N SER A 117 -8.62 -1.45 22.44
CA SER A 117 -8.02 -2.71 22.00
C SER A 117 -6.71 -3.05 22.73
N GLY A 118 -6.05 -2.07 23.35
CA GLY A 118 -4.69 -2.20 23.85
C GLY A 118 -3.64 -2.39 22.74
N GLN A 119 -4.02 -2.27 21.48
CA GLN A 119 -3.16 -2.48 20.32
C GLN A 119 -2.93 -1.18 19.54
N ASP A 120 -1.80 -1.11 18.85
CA ASP A 120 -1.50 0.01 17.96
C ASP A 120 -2.18 -0.17 16.59
N TYR A 121 -2.26 0.92 15.83
CA TYR A 121 -2.79 0.84 14.48
C TYR A 121 -1.89 -0.03 13.58
N PRO A 122 -2.48 -0.92 12.75
CA PRO A 122 -1.71 -1.70 11.79
C PRO A 122 -1.17 -0.80 10.67
N THR A 123 -0.04 -1.17 10.07
CA THR A 123 0.65 -0.41 8.99
C THR A 123 -0.19 -0.23 7.72
N SER A 124 -1.25 -1.03 7.56
CA SER A 124 -2.19 -0.96 6.44
C SER A 124 -3.47 -0.16 6.73
N LYS A 125 -3.60 0.41 7.95
CA LYS A 125 -4.83 1.11 8.36
C LYS A 125 -5.13 2.35 7.54
N PHE A 126 -4.10 3.15 7.25
CA PHE A 126 -4.22 4.45 6.60
C PHE A 126 -3.57 4.43 5.23
N THR A 127 -4.21 5.09 4.27
CA THR A 127 -3.57 5.43 2.99
C THR A 127 -2.49 6.48 3.19
N ALA A 128 -1.54 6.58 2.27
CA ALA A 128 -0.47 7.57 2.28
C ALA A 128 -1.02 9.01 2.44
N LYS A 129 -2.08 9.33 1.69
CA LYS A 129 -2.75 10.63 1.75
C LYS A 129 -3.46 10.89 3.09
N GLN A 130 -4.11 9.87 3.66
CA GLN A 130 -4.72 10.01 4.98
C GLN A 130 -3.66 10.24 6.05
N LEU A 131 -2.54 9.50 5.97
CA LEU A 131 -1.45 9.63 6.92
C LEU A 131 -0.78 11.00 6.83
N GLU A 132 -0.59 11.52 5.61
CA GLU A 132 -0.12 12.88 5.38
C GLU A 132 -1.05 13.93 5.99
N ASN A 133 -2.35 13.82 5.76
CA ASN A 133 -3.32 14.74 6.35
C ASN A 133 -3.29 14.70 7.88
N ILE A 134 -3.19 13.50 8.47
CA ILE A 134 -3.07 13.33 9.93
C ILE A 134 -1.79 13.99 10.44
N CYS A 135 -0.65 13.78 9.79
CA CYS A 135 0.61 14.36 10.23
C CYS A 135 0.64 15.88 10.04
N ASN A 136 0.01 16.39 8.97
CA ASN A 136 -0.20 17.83 8.80
C ASN A 136 -1.11 18.41 9.88
N ASP A 137 -2.16 17.68 10.29
CA ASP A 137 -3.01 18.07 11.42
C ASP A 137 -2.20 18.10 12.73
N ILE A 138 -1.29 17.15 12.96
CA ILE A 138 -0.35 17.15 14.09
C ILE A 138 0.55 18.40 14.04
N ASN A 139 1.12 18.72 12.87
CA ASN A 139 1.92 19.93 12.71
C ASN A 139 1.10 21.22 12.94
N ASN A 140 -0.19 21.20 12.57
CA ASN A 140 -1.08 22.33 12.81
C ASN A 140 -1.32 22.58 14.31
N VAL A 141 -1.27 21.56 15.17
CA VAL A 141 -1.32 21.75 16.63
C VAL A 141 -0.15 22.62 17.09
N TRP A 142 1.06 22.32 16.62
CA TRP A 142 2.23 23.16 16.88
C TRP A 142 2.05 24.57 16.30
N TYR A 143 1.63 24.68 15.03
CA TYR A 143 1.46 25.97 14.36
C TYR A 143 0.47 26.90 15.07
N TYR A 144 -0.69 26.39 15.49
CA TYR A 144 -1.70 27.20 16.16
C TYR A 144 -1.20 27.70 17.51
N TRP A 145 -0.57 26.84 18.30
CA TRP A 145 -0.07 27.26 19.60
C TRP A 145 1.14 28.19 19.45
N ASP A 146 2.19 27.79 18.74
CA ASP A 146 3.42 28.57 18.61
C ASP A 146 3.17 29.98 18.01
N ARG A 147 2.47 30.07 16.88
CA ARG A 147 2.25 31.36 16.19
C ARG A 147 1.08 32.18 16.71
N LYS A 148 0.09 31.56 17.35
CA LYS A 148 -1.14 32.25 17.78
C LYS A 148 -1.37 32.24 19.29
N HIS A 149 -0.42 31.75 20.11
CA HIS A 149 -0.56 31.74 21.57
C HIS A 149 -0.98 33.09 22.15
N ASN A 150 -0.40 34.20 21.68
CA ASN A 150 -0.73 35.55 22.14
C ASN A 150 -2.21 35.91 21.98
N TYR A 151 -2.90 35.33 21.00
CA TYR A 151 -4.32 35.56 20.75
C TYR A 151 -5.22 34.51 21.42
N MET A 152 -4.64 33.50 22.05
CA MET A 152 -5.36 32.35 22.63
C MET A 152 -5.23 32.29 24.15
N ILE A 153 -4.15 32.83 24.72
CA ILE A 153 -3.80 32.67 26.14
C ILE A 153 -4.85 33.27 27.09
N ASP A 154 -5.54 34.33 26.69
CA ASP A 154 -6.60 34.96 27.49
C ASP A 154 -7.92 34.18 27.46
N TYR A 155 -8.06 33.28 26.49
CA TYR A 155 -9.31 32.59 26.16
C TYR A 155 -9.29 31.10 26.52
N CYS A 156 -8.15 30.57 26.95
CA CYS A 156 -8.00 29.17 27.32
C CYS A 156 -7.12 29.01 28.56
N SER A 157 -7.31 27.90 29.27
CA SER A 157 -6.49 27.55 30.42
C SER A 157 -6.17 26.06 30.41
N TYR A 158 -5.01 25.71 30.98
CA TYR A 158 -4.54 24.35 31.11
C TYR A 158 -4.23 24.04 32.57
N ASP A 159 -4.88 23.02 33.14
CA ASP A 159 -4.68 22.62 34.53
C ASP A 159 -3.44 21.73 34.68
N THR A 160 -2.25 22.34 34.62
CA THR A 160 -0.97 21.64 34.78
C THR A 160 -0.90 20.86 36.10
N ARG A 161 -1.47 21.37 37.19
CA ARG A 161 -1.41 20.70 38.48
C ARG A 161 -2.18 19.38 38.46
N LYS A 162 -3.40 19.37 37.90
CA LYS A 162 -4.15 18.12 37.74
C LYS A 162 -3.49 17.20 36.72
N ALA A 163 -2.98 17.74 35.62
CA ALA A 163 -2.27 16.95 34.62
C ALA A 163 -1.06 16.21 35.22
N GLU A 164 -0.24 16.90 36.01
CA GLU A 164 0.91 16.28 36.68
C GLU A 164 0.52 15.18 37.68
N GLN A 165 -0.62 15.34 38.35
CA GLN A 165 -1.11 14.38 39.35
C GLN A 165 -1.80 13.16 38.76
N PHE A 166 -2.51 13.31 37.63
CA PHE A 166 -3.43 12.29 37.12
C PHE A 166 -3.12 11.81 35.70
N CYS A 167 -2.25 12.48 34.94
CA CYS A 167 -1.92 12.12 33.55
C CYS A 167 -0.78 11.08 33.46
N THR A 168 -0.87 9.99 34.23
CA THR A 168 0.13 8.91 34.21
C THR A 168 0.23 8.25 32.84
N LEU A 169 -0.92 7.94 32.23
CA LEU A 169 -1.02 7.38 30.87
C LEU A 169 -0.35 8.29 29.84
N GLY A 170 -0.59 9.60 29.93
CA GLY A 170 0.04 10.57 29.02
C GLY A 170 1.56 10.56 29.10
N LYS A 171 2.15 10.45 30.31
CA LYS A 171 3.61 10.38 30.48
C LYS A 171 4.20 9.09 29.94
N GLU A 172 3.53 7.96 30.18
CA GLU A 172 3.96 6.66 29.66
C GLU A 172 3.94 6.66 28.14
N CYS A 173 2.84 7.12 27.54
CA CYS A 173 2.78 7.24 26.08
C CYS A 173 3.82 8.22 25.53
N LEU A 174 4.06 9.34 26.20
CA LEU A 174 5.08 10.30 25.76
C LEU A 174 6.50 9.71 25.79
N LYS A 175 6.82 8.87 26.78
CA LYS A 175 8.08 8.12 26.85
C LYS A 175 8.24 7.16 25.68
N GLU A 176 7.17 6.49 25.26
CA GLU A 176 7.22 5.60 24.10
C GLU A 176 7.41 6.37 22.78
N VAL A 177 6.88 7.59 22.67
CA VAL A 177 7.10 8.45 21.50
C VAL A 177 8.53 9.02 21.50
N PHE A 178 8.96 9.56 22.64
CA PHE A 178 10.26 10.22 22.84
C PHE A 178 10.91 9.78 24.17
N PRO A 179 11.74 8.72 24.16
CA PRO A 179 12.25 8.12 25.39
C PRO A 179 13.12 9.02 26.28
N LEU A 180 13.75 10.05 25.72
CA LEU A 180 14.76 10.86 26.40
C LEU A 180 14.47 12.37 26.44
N LYS A 181 13.60 12.89 25.57
CA LYS A 181 13.51 14.35 25.30
C LYS A 181 12.61 15.11 26.28
N TYR A 182 11.54 14.49 26.79
CA TYR A 182 10.46 15.19 27.51
C TYR A 182 10.19 14.67 28.94
N ASN A 183 11.06 13.82 29.49
CA ASN A 183 10.80 13.10 30.75
C ASN A 183 10.63 14.00 31.98
N GLU A 184 11.27 15.17 31.99
CA GLU A 184 11.28 16.11 33.12
C GLU A 184 10.42 17.35 32.88
N GLN A 185 9.78 17.46 31.71
CA GLN A 185 8.95 18.61 31.39
C GLN A 185 7.54 18.45 31.97
N ALA A 186 7.04 19.54 32.56
CA ALA A 186 5.68 19.57 33.08
C ALA A 186 4.65 19.64 31.95
N PHE A 187 3.49 18.99 32.15
CA PHE A 187 2.37 19.09 31.22
C PHE A 187 1.91 20.53 31.06
N SER A 188 2.00 21.00 29.83
CA SER A 188 1.60 22.34 29.44
C SER A 188 1.19 22.35 27.97
N LEU A 189 0.50 23.40 27.55
CA LEU A 189 0.17 23.59 26.14
C LEU A 189 1.43 23.78 25.29
N ASN A 190 2.50 24.36 25.86
CA ASN A 190 3.82 24.42 25.23
C ASN A 190 4.37 23.02 24.96
N LEU A 191 4.31 22.11 25.95
CA LEU A 191 4.75 20.73 25.78
C LEU A 191 3.96 20.02 24.67
N ILE A 192 2.64 20.16 24.64
CA ILE A 192 1.79 19.53 23.61
C ILE A 192 2.17 20.05 22.21
N SER A 193 2.38 21.36 22.09
CA SER A 193 2.85 22.01 20.87
C SER A 193 4.22 21.48 20.43
N ASP A 194 5.21 21.48 21.33
CA ASP A 194 6.58 21.08 21.04
C ASP A 194 6.68 19.60 20.65
N VAL A 195 5.95 18.73 21.34
CA VAL A 195 5.84 17.30 21.01
C VAL A 195 5.24 17.12 19.62
N SER A 196 4.21 17.88 19.27
CA SER A 196 3.53 17.79 17.96
C SER A 196 4.45 18.25 16.82
N GLY A 197 5.14 19.38 16.99
CA GLY A 197 6.10 19.90 16.01
C GLY A 197 7.30 18.97 15.85
N THR A 198 7.84 18.46 16.96
CA THR A 198 8.94 17.48 16.95
C THR A 198 8.53 16.18 16.28
N PHE A 199 7.33 15.67 16.55
CA PHE A 199 6.81 14.45 15.92
C PHE A 199 6.76 14.62 14.40
N PHE A 200 6.25 15.75 13.92
CA PHE A 200 6.20 16.01 12.50
C PHE A 200 7.60 16.07 11.86
N ALA A 201 8.51 16.86 12.43
CA ALA A 201 9.82 17.13 11.84
C ALA A 201 10.81 15.95 11.98
N GLU A 202 10.86 15.30 13.14
CA GLU A 202 11.88 14.27 13.43
C GLU A 202 11.38 12.85 13.14
N ILE A 203 10.07 12.59 13.22
CA ILE A 203 9.51 11.23 13.04
C ILE A 203 8.86 11.08 11.66
N TYR A 204 7.94 11.97 11.29
CA TYR A 204 7.16 11.82 10.05
C TYR A 204 7.92 12.28 8.79
N GLN A 205 8.50 13.48 8.81
CA GLN A 205 9.13 14.08 7.63
C GLN A 205 10.21 13.20 6.98
N PRO A 206 11.08 12.48 7.73
CA PRO A 206 12.06 11.58 7.13
C PRO A 206 11.45 10.41 6.34
N ILE A 207 10.26 9.94 6.73
CA ILE A 207 9.60 8.77 6.14
C ILE A 207 8.40 9.12 5.25
N GLN A 208 8.12 10.41 5.02
CA GLN A 208 6.93 10.87 4.31
C GLN A 208 6.76 10.23 2.91
N HIS A 209 7.86 9.92 2.22
CA HIS A 209 7.86 9.32 0.89
C HIS A 209 7.50 7.81 0.91
N VAL A 210 7.79 7.11 2.01
CA VAL A 210 7.67 5.64 2.14
C VAL A 210 6.23 5.14 1.87
N PRO A 211 5.16 5.68 2.47
CA PRO A 211 3.80 5.24 2.19
C PRO A 211 3.39 5.40 0.72
N TYR A 212 3.81 6.50 0.08
CA TYR A 212 3.49 6.79 -1.31
C TYR A 212 4.19 5.84 -2.28
N GLU A 213 5.46 5.58 -2.03
CA GLU A 213 6.28 4.60 -2.74
C GLU A 213 5.69 3.18 -2.65
N TYR A 214 5.28 2.77 -1.46
CA TYR A 214 4.64 1.48 -1.23
C TYR A 214 3.31 1.36 -1.99
N GLU A 215 2.42 2.34 -1.89
CA GLU A 215 1.15 2.33 -2.62
C GLU A 215 1.34 2.31 -4.14
N TYR A 216 2.34 3.03 -4.64
CA TYR A 216 2.71 3.00 -6.06
C TYR A 216 3.15 1.59 -6.47
N TRP A 217 4.03 0.96 -5.68
CA TRP A 217 4.46 -0.40 -5.95
C TRP A 217 3.30 -1.40 -5.92
N CYS A 218 2.41 -1.34 -4.92
CA CYS A 218 1.22 -2.19 -4.86
C CYS A 218 0.31 -2.03 -6.09
N LYS A 219 0.19 -0.81 -6.64
CA LYS A 219 -0.56 -0.58 -7.89
C LYS A 219 0.11 -1.26 -9.08
N GLN A 220 1.44 -1.16 -9.18
CA GLN A 220 2.21 -1.83 -10.24
C GLN A 220 2.13 -3.35 -10.12
N GLU A 221 2.22 -3.90 -8.91
CA GLU A 221 2.09 -5.32 -8.64
C GLU A 221 0.70 -5.84 -9.07
N LYS A 222 -0.39 -5.16 -8.69
CA LYS A 222 -1.75 -5.53 -9.11
C LYS A 222 -1.91 -5.51 -10.63
N TYR A 223 -1.32 -4.52 -11.30
CA TYR A 223 -1.33 -4.44 -12.75
C TYR A 223 -0.54 -5.58 -13.40
N PHE A 224 0.61 -5.96 -12.82
CA PHE A 224 1.38 -7.13 -13.22
C PHE A 224 0.56 -8.41 -13.05
N GLN A 225 0.01 -8.68 -11.85
CA GLN A 225 -0.81 -9.85 -11.56
C GLN A 225 -1.99 -9.98 -12.55
N LYS A 226 -2.72 -8.88 -12.80
CA LYS A 226 -3.82 -8.85 -13.78
C LYS A 226 -3.34 -9.17 -15.20
N THR A 227 -2.18 -8.63 -15.60
CA THR A 227 -1.59 -8.93 -16.91
C THR A 227 -1.24 -10.41 -17.00
N THR A 228 -0.60 -10.98 -15.97
CA THR A 228 -0.19 -12.39 -15.91
C THR A 228 -1.39 -13.33 -15.96
N TYR A 229 -2.45 -13.07 -15.17
CA TYR A 229 -3.69 -13.86 -15.23
C TYR A 229 -4.36 -13.80 -16.61
N SER A 230 -4.36 -12.64 -17.26
CA SER A 230 -4.89 -12.50 -18.62
C SER A 230 -4.11 -13.35 -19.63
N ILE A 231 -2.78 -13.44 -19.50
CA ILE A 231 -1.95 -14.23 -20.40
C ILE A 231 -2.15 -15.73 -20.14
N ILE A 232 -2.24 -16.16 -18.89
CA ILE A 232 -2.56 -17.55 -18.54
C ILE A 232 -3.94 -17.94 -19.10
N GLY A 233 -4.93 -17.06 -18.96
CA GLY A 233 -6.25 -17.25 -19.57
C GLY A 233 -6.16 -17.41 -21.09
N LEU A 234 -5.31 -16.62 -21.76
CA LEU A 234 -5.05 -16.75 -23.19
C LEU A 234 -4.40 -18.10 -23.52
N CYS A 235 -3.38 -18.54 -22.79
CA CYS A 235 -2.75 -19.85 -22.99
C CYS A 235 -3.73 -21.01 -22.78
N LEU A 236 -4.56 -20.97 -21.73
CA LEU A 236 -5.59 -22.00 -21.50
C LEU A 236 -6.64 -21.99 -22.61
N PHE A 237 -7.05 -20.82 -23.07
CA PHE A 237 -7.97 -20.68 -24.20
C PHE A 237 -7.37 -21.23 -25.49
N THR A 238 -6.07 -21.00 -25.74
CA THR A 238 -5.38 -21.60 -26.89
C THR A 238 -5.44 -23.12 -26.83
N LEU A 239 -5.10 -23.74 -25.69
CA LEU A 239 -5.18 -25.19 -25.47
C LEU A 239 -6.60 -25.74 -25.67
N PHE A 240 -7.61 -25.00 -25.21
CA PHE A 240 -9.01 -25.39 -25.37
C PHE A 240 -9.45 -25.40 -26.84
N ILE A 241 -9.02 -24.41 -27.64
CA ILE A 241 -9.25 -24.40 -29.09
C ILE A 241 -8.59 -25.61 -29.74
N ILE A 242 -7.34 -25.94 -29.35
CA ILE A 242 -6.64 -27.12 -29.88
C ILE A 242 -7.43 -28.39 -29.56
N LEU A 243 -7.90 -28.52 -28.33
CA LEU A 243 -8.61 -29.71 -27.87
C LEU A 243 -9.92 -29.93 -28.65
N LEU A 244 -10.74 -28.88 -28.82
CA LEU A 244 -12.08 -29.02 -29.38
C LEU A 244 -12.17 -28.82 -30.89
N LEU A 245 -11.35 -27.93 -31.45
CA LEU A 245 -11.47 -27.47 -32.83
C LEU A 245 -10.23 -27.78 -33.68
N ARG A 246 -9.38 -28.71 -33.22
CA ARG A 246 -8.13 -29.12 -33.91
C ARG A 246 -8.31 -29.38 -35.40
N TYR A 247 -9.41 -29.99 -35.83
CA TYR A 247 -9.62 -30.36 -37.25
C TYR A 247 -10.32 -29.27 -38.07
N PHE A 248 -10.89 -28.25 -37.41
CA PHE A 248 -11.64 -27.18 -38.06
C PHE A 248 -10.84 -25.88 -38.16
N VAL A 249 -9.84 -25.67 -37.30
CA VAL A 249 -9.05 -24.44 -37.26
C VAL A 249 -7.86 -24.55 -38.21
N PRO A 250 -7.62 -23.57 -39.10
CA PRO A 250 -6.45 -23.55 -39.96
C PRO A 250 -5.15 -23.52 -39.14
N LEU A 251 -4.16 -24.29 -39.59
CA LEU A 251 -2.84 -24.42 -38.98
C LEU A 251 -2.13 -23.05 -38.79
N CYS A 252 -2.37 -22.12 -39.72
CA CYS A 252 -1.87 -20.74 -39.64
C CYS A 252 -2.38 -19.99 -38.38
N VAL A 253 -3.67 -20.15 -38.04
CA VAL A 253 -4.27 -19.50 -36.87
C VAL A 253 -3.62 -20.01 -35.59
N MET A 254 -3.38 -21.32 -35.52
CA MET A 254 -2.75 -21.97 -34.37
C MET A 254 -1.33 -21.46 -34.14
N ASN A 255 -0.53 -21.37 -35.22
CA ASN A 255 0.84 -20.85 -35.18
C ASN A 255 0.91 -19.38 -34.75
N ILE A 256 -0.02 -18.53 -35.24
CA ILE A 256 -0.12 -17.13 -34.82
C ILE A 256 -0.44 -17.05 -33.32
N LEU A 257 -1.37 -17.89 -32.85
CA LEU A 257 -1.74 -17.95 -31.43
C LEU A 257 -0.55 -18.35 -30.54
N THR A 258 0.26 -19.34 -30.95
CA THR A 258 1.47 -19.73 -30.22
C THR A 258 2.51 -18.65 -30.18
N VAL A 259 2.78 -18.00 -31.32
CA VAL A 259 3.72 -16.87 -31.37
C VAL A 259 3.25 -15.74 -30.45
N LEU A 260 1.95 -15.47 -30.41
CA LEU A 260 1.36 -14.47 -29.52
C LEU A 260 1.52 -14.87 -28.04
N CYS A 261 1.33 -16.14 -27.67
CA CYS A 261 1.64 -16.65 -26.32
C CYS A 261 3.12 -16.43 -25.94
N VAL A 262 4.05 -16.68 -26.87
CA VAL A 262 5.49 -16.48 -26.61
C VAL A 262 5.82 -14.99 -26.43
N ILE A 263 5.33 -14.12 -27.32
CA ILE A 263 5.57 -12.67 -27.24
C ILE A 263 4.99 -12.10 -25.93
N THR A 264 3.79 -12.51 -25.55
CA THR A 264 3.14 -12.05 -24.32
C THR A 264 3.90 -12.50 -23.06
N LEU A 265 4.54 -13.67 -23.08
CA LEU A 265 5.43 -14.11 -21.99
C LEU A 265 6.73 -13.30 -21.93
N VAL A 266 7.36 -12.99 -23.07
CA VAL A 266 8.54 -12.09 -23.07
C VAL A 266 8.17 -10.73 -22.49
N TYR A 267 6.97 -10.23 -22.81
CA TYR A 267 6.44 -8.99 -22.24
C TYR A 267 6.17 -9.09 -20.72
N SER A 268 5.67 -10.22 -20.21
CA SER A 268 5.49 -10.40 -18.77
C SER A 268 6.83 -10.46 -18.03
N LEU A 269 7.84 -11.12 -18.59
CA LEU A 269 9.22 -11.11 -18.05
C LEU A 269 9.82 -9.71 -18.01
N TYR A 270 9.62 -8.91 -19.07
CA TYR A 270 10.05 -7.51 -19.09
C TYR A 270 9.35 -6.68 -18.00
N LYS A 271 8.04 -6.84 -17.83
CA LYS A 271 7.31 -6.16 -16.73
C LYS A 271 7.79 -6.62 -15.36
N PHE A 272 8.06 -7.92 -15.20
CA PHE A 272 8.55 -8.49 -13.95
C PHE A 272 9.92 -7.92 -13.56
N THR A 273 10.89 -7.90 -14.48
CA THR A 273 12.22 -7.29 -14.22
C THR A 273 12.13 -5.80 -13.87
N LYS A 274 11.19 -5.06 -14.48
CA LYS A 274 10.92 -3.66 -14.11
C LYS A 274 10.33 -3.56 -12.69
N LEU A 275 9.41 -4.44 -12.31
CA LEU A 275 8.83 -4.50 -10.97
C LEU A 275 9.88 -4.86 -9.91
N GLU A 276 10.77 -5.80 -10.23
CA GLU A 276 11.87 -6.21 -9.37
C GLU A 276 12.88 -5.07 -9.19
N LYS A 277 13.22 -4.35 -10.26
CA LYS A 277 14.08 -3.16 -10.18
C LYS A 277 13.46 -2.10 -9.26
N LEU A 278 12.16 -1.82 -9.44
CA LEU A 278 11.43 -0.91 -8.56
C LEU A 278 11.49 -1.39 -7.10
N ALA A 279 11.25 -2.68 -6.85
CA ALA A 279 11.30 -3.28 -5.52
C ALA A 279 12.68 -3.13 -4.82
N ARG A 280 13.77 -3.15 -5.59
CA ARG A 280 15.14 -2.96 -5.06
C ARG A 280 15.46 -1.50 -4.74
N GLU A 281 14.82 -0.55 -5.43
CA GLU A 281 15.04 0.89 -5.27
C GLU A 281 14.16 1.53 -4.19
N LEU A 282 13.04 0.90 -3.83
CA LEU A 282 12.12 1.39 -2.78
C LEU A 282 12.80 1.52 -1.40
N PHE A 283 12.46 2.61 -0.70
CA PHE A 283 12.87 2.87 0.68
C PHE A 283 14.39 2.99 0.90
N ARG A 284 15.14 3.38 -0.13
CA ARG A 284 16.58 3.68 -0.06
C ARG A 284 16.87 5.16 0.17
#